data_AF-A0A8V0XDA6-F1
#
_entry.id   AF-A0A8V0XDA6-F1
#
_cell.length_a   1.000
_cell.length_b   1.000
_cell.length_c   1.000
_cell.angle_alpha   90.00
_cell.angle_beta   90.00
_cell.angle_gamma   90.00
#
_symmetry.space_group_name_H-M   'P 1'
#
loop_
_entity.id
_entity.type
_entity.pdbx_description
1 polymer ?
#
loop_
_entity_poly.entity_id
_entity_poly.type
_entity_poly.pdbx_seq_one_letter_code
_entity_poly.pdbx_strand_id
1 'polypeptide(L)'
;MAAAAFCSPCSALRSGLAPLCRWRALPRPASRRAGSVPRSAASDEAAVISGTKLAKQVLKEVQRDVESWISCGNKRPHLTVILVGDNPASHIYVRNKVKAAAAVGISSEVILRPKYISQEELLDMTLKLNKDSAVSGVLVQLPLPEVKKKAGFITPVPGGVGPMTVAMLLKNTLIVAKKLIY
;
A
#
# COMPACT_ATOMS: atom_id res chain seq x y z
N MET A 1 -47.34 8.92 14.67
CA MET A 1 -47.92 10.01 13.86
C MET A 1 -47.07 11.25 14.12
N ALA A 2 -46.28 11.68 13.12
CA ALA A 2 -45.60 12.98 12.97
C ALA A 2 -44.65 13.46 14.11
N ALA A 3 -43.59 14.23 13.91
CA ALA A 3 -42.79 14.70 12.78
C ALA A 3 -41.54 15.36 13.43
N ALA A 4 -40.33 15.09 12.92
CA ALA A 4 -39.40 16.05 12.29
C ALA A 4 -39.30 17.46 12.93
N ALA A 5 -38.07 17.93 13.21
CA ALA A 5 -37.46 19.06 12.48
C ALA A 5 -36.06 19.47 13.01
N PHE A 6 -35.22 19.85 12.04
CA PHE A 6 -33.92 20.54 12.10
C PHE A 6 -33.93 21.87 12.88
N CYS A 7 -32.76 22.32 13.37
CA CYS A 7 -31.99 23.46 12.81
C CYS A 7 -30.85 23.93 13.73
N SER A 8 -29.62 24.01 13.20
CA SER A 8 -28.68 25.12 13.50
C SER A 8 -29.12 26.38 12.72
N PRO A 9 -28.53 27.59 12.84
CA PRO A 9 -27.36 28.04 13.63
C PRO A 9 -27.65 29.31 14.47
N CYS A 10 -26.74 29.72 15.36
CA CYS A 10 -26.78 31.08 15.90
C CYS A 10 -25.39 31.69 15.95
N SER A 11 -25.16 32.55 14.97
CA SER A 11 -24.08 33.52 14.86
C SER A 11 -24.24 34.62 15.92
N ALA A 12 -23.25 34.80 16.78
CA ALA A 12 -23.08 36.03 17.55
C ALA A 12 -21.63 36.49 17.49
N LEU A 13 -21.51 37.79 17.29
CA LEU A 13 -20.41 38.56 16.74
C LEU A 13 -19.69 39.32 17.87
N ARG A 14 -18.42 39.71 17.62
CA ARG A 14 -17.65 40.78 18.30
C ARG A 14 -17.23 40.45 19.74
N SER A 15 -16.08 40.83 20.28
CA SER A 15 -14.98 41.72 19.88
C SER A 15 -13.97 41.66 21.04
N GLY A 16 -12.67 41.79 20.79
CA GLY A 16 -11.72 42.13 21.85
C GLY A 16 -10.37 41.43 21.73
N LEU A 17 -9.35 42.19 21.34
CA LEU A 17 -7.96 41.79 21.31
C LEU A 17 -7.32 41.88 22.71
N ALA A 18 -6.35 40.99 22.92
CA ALA A 18 -5.19 41.05 23.83
C ALA A 18 -5.34 40.47 25.26
N PRO A 19 -4.23 40.11 25.94
CA PRO A 19 -3.14 39.24 25.48
C PRO A 19 -2.66 38.25 26.58
N LEU A 20 -1.67 37.41 26.22
CA LEU A 20 -0.68 36.75 27.08
C LEU A 20 -1.11 35.57 27.99
N CYS A 21 -0.47 34.44 27.68
CA CYS A 21 -0.32 33.25 28.50
C CYS A 21 -0.07 33.54 29.98
N ARG A 22 -0.95 33.01 30.85
CA ARG A 22 -0.59 32.64 32.23
C ARG A 22 -1.48 31.48 32.67
N TRP A 23 -1.05 30.26 32.36
CA TRP A 23 -1.69 29.06 32.89
C TRP A 23 -1.44 28.99 34.40
N ARG A 24 -2.42 29.47 35.19
CA ARG A 24 -2.49 29.20 36.63
C ARG A 24 -2.84 27.72 36.81
N ALA A 25 -2.02 26.99 37.55
CA ALA A 25 -2.26 25.61 37.92
C ALA A 25 -3.58 25.50 38.72
N LEU A 26 -4.52 24.69 38.23
CA LEU A 26 -5.70 24.29 38.98
C LEU A 26 -5.28 23.33 40.11
N PRO A 27 -5.85 23.45 41.33
CA PRO A 27 -5.51 22.58 42.44
C PRO A 27 -5.96 21.13 42.17
N ARG A 28 -5.08 20.18 42.44
CA ARG A 28 -5.34 18.73 42.30
C ARG A 28 -6.40 18.29 43.32
N PRO A 29 -7.46 17.56 42.91
CA PRO A 29 -8.41 17.01 43.87
C PRO A 29 -7.77 15.88 44.69
N ALA A 30 -8.11 15.88 45.99
CA ALA A 30 -7.56 15.01 47.02
C ALA A 30 -7.81 13.51 46.75
N SER A 31 -6.82 12.70 47.13
CA SER A 31 -6.77 11.25 46.98
C SER A 31 -7.98 10.55 47.60
N ARG A 32 -8.87 10.00 46.77
CA ARG A 32 -9.76 8.90 47.17
C ARG A 32 -9.04 7.58 46.94
N ARG A 33 -9.05 6.75 47.98
CA ARG A 33 -8.39 5.43 48.07
C ARG A 33 -8.76 4.58 46.86
N ALA A 34 -7.77 4.14 46.11
CA ALA A 34 -7.93 3.19 45.02
C ALA A 34 -8.37 1.84 45.60
N GLY A 35 -9.62 1.44 45.31
CA GLY A 35 -10.01 0.03 45.41
C GLY A 35 -9.18 -0.77 44.40
N SER A 36 -8.61 -1.88 44.84
CA SER A 36 -7.85 -2.79 44.00
C SER A 36 -8.78 -3.43 42.96
N VAL A 37 -8.68 -2.97 41.71
CA VAL A 37 -9.19 -3.72 40.56
C VAL A 37 -8.42 -5.04 40.51
N PRO A 38 -9.07 -6.22 40.54
CA PRO A 38 -8.36 -7.48 40.39
C PRO A 38 -7.74 -7.51 39.00
N ARG A 39 -6.41 -7.40 38.93
CA ARG A 39 -5.66 -7.66 37.70
C ARG A 39 -5.68 -9.17 37.49
N SER A 40 -6.50 -9.65 36.56
CA SER A 40 -6.26 -10.97 35.99
C SER A 40 -4.87 -10.95 35.35
N ALA A 41 -4.03 -11.89 35.73
CA ALA A 41 -2.72 -12.12 35.12
C ALA A 41 -2.89 -12.63 33.68
N ALA A 42 -3.26 -11.75 32.76
CA ALA A 42 -3.01 -11.93 31.34
C ALA A 42 -1.66 -11.29 31.07
N SER A 43 -0.69 -12.08 30.66
CA SER A 43 0.62 -11.63 30.20
C SER A 43 0.45 -10.54 29.12
N ASP A 44 0.85 -9.32 29.46
CA ASP A 44 0.99 -8.18 28.55
C ASP A 44 2.16 -8.44 27.57
N GLU A 45 2.03 -9.46 26.73
CA GLU A 45 2.91 -9.63 25.57
C GLU A 45 2.25 -9.02 24.34
N ALA A 46 3.00 -8.19 23.62
CA ALA A 46 2.57 -7.65 22.34
C ALA A 46 2.28 -8.82 21.38
N ALA A 47 1.03 -8.92 20.92
CA ALA A 47 0.65 -9.94 19.96
C ALA A 47 1.47 -9.79 18.66
N VAL A 48 2.29 -10.79 18.33
CA VAL A 48 3.11 -10.77 17.12
C VAL A 48 2.25 -11.01 15.88
N ILE A 49 2.01 -9.97 15.10
CA ILE A 49 1.32 -10.08 13.81
C ILE A 49 2.31 -10.58 12.75
N SER A 50 2.13 -11.82 12.32
CA SER A 50 2.97 -12.42 11.28
C SER A 50 2.52 -11.99 9.88
N GLY A 51 3.12 -10.92 9.34
CA GLY A 51 2.87 -10.43 7.97
C GLY A 51 3.06 -11.49 6.87
N THR A 52 3.96 -12.46 7.07
CA THR A 52 4.16 -13.57 6.11
C THR A 52 2.95 -14.52 6.04
N LYS A 53 2.27 -14.75 7.17
CA LYS A 53 1.07 -15.61 7.21
C LYS A 53 -0.11 -14.92 6.53
N LEU A 54 -0.30 -13.63 6.84
CA LEU A 54 -1.31 -12.80 6.18
C LEU A 54 -1.06 -12.71 4.66
N ALA A 55 0.19 -12.51 4.24
CA ALA A 55 0.53 -12.46 2.82
C ALA A 55 0.16 -13.75 2.09
N LYS A 56 0.43 -14.90 2.70
CA LYS A 56 0.03 -16.20 2.15
C LYS A 56 -1.48 -16.36 2.04
N GLN A 57 -2.24 -15.85 3.01
CA GLN A 57 -3.71 -15.86 2.94
C GLN A 57 -4.20 -15.01 1.78
N VAL A 58 -3.70 -13.79 1.64
CA VAL A 58 -4.04 -12.89 0.53
C VAL A 58 -3.68 -13.51 -0.82
N LEU A 59 -2.50 -14.14 -0.95
CA LEU A 59 -2.11 -14.81 -2.20
C LEU A 59 -3.05 -15.97 -2.56
N LYS A 60 -3.53 -16.75 -1.58
CA LYS A 60 -4.51 -17.82 -1.81
C LYS A 60 -5.88 -17.28 -2.22
N GLU A 61 -6.30 -16.14 -1.68
CA GLU A 61 -7.51 -15.45 -2.13
C GLU A 61 -7.37 -14.99 -3.57
N VAL A 62 -6.27 -14.30 -3.89
CA VAL A 62 -5.98 -13.81 -5.24
C VAL A 62 -5.95 -14.98 -6.24
N GLN A 63 -5.30 -16.09 -5.90
CA GLN A 63 -5.26 -17.27 -6.76
C GLN A 63 -6.67 -17.80 -7.09
N ARG A 64 -7.52 -18.00 -6.07
CA ARG A 64 -8.90 -18.47 -6.26
C ARG A 64 -9.70 -17.49 -7.12
N ASP A 65 -9.54 -16.19 -6.89
CA ASP A 65 -10.24 -15.16 -7.64
C ASP A 65 -9.76 -15.08 -9.10
N VAL A 66 -8.48 -15.33 -9.37
CA VAL A 66 -7.91 -15.42 -10.73
C VAL A 66 -8.46 -16.64 -11.46
N GLU A 67 -8.47 -17.81 -10.80
CA GLU A 67 -9.00 -19.05 -11.36
C GLU A 67 -10.49 -18.90 -11.71
N SER A 68 -11.29 -18.35 -10.80
CA SER A 68 -12.70 -18.02 -11.05
C SER A 68 -12.87 -17.04 -12.22
N TRP A 69 -12.07 -15.97 -12.25
CA TRP A 69 -12.11 -14.97 -13.32
C TRP A 69 -11.86 -15.56 -14.70
N ILE A 70 -10.84 -16.42 -14.83
CA ILE A 70 -10.49 -17.10 -16.07
C ILE A 70 -11.57 -18.13 -16.44
N SER A 71 -12.15 -18.83 -15.46
CA SER A 71 -13.22 -19.81 -15.67
C SER A 71 -14.50 -19.16 -16.22
N CYS A 72 -14.75 -17.90 -15.89
CA CYS A 72 -15.82 -17.09 -16.47
C CYS A 72 -15.52 -16.62 -17.93
N GLY A 73 -14.42 -17.07 -18.55
CA GLY A 73 -14.05 -16.73 -19.92
C GLY A 73 -13.33 -15.39 -20.08
N ASN A 74 -12.97 -14.72 -18.98
CA ASN A 74 -12.27 -13.44 -19.06
C ASN A 74 -10.79 -13.61 -19.38
N LYS A 75 -10.19 -12.55 -19.94
CA LYS A 75 -8.74 -12.51 -20.19
C LYS A 75 -7.96 -12.65 -18.89
N ARG A 76 -6.91 -13.46 -18.93
CA ARG A 76 -5.97 -13.62 -17.81
C ARG A 76 -5.31 -12.27 -17.48
N PRO A 77 -5.24 -11.86 -16.21
CA PRO A 77 -4.53 -10.64 -15.83
C PRO A 77 -3.06 -10.70 -16.21
N HIS A 78 -2.50 -9.56 -16.63
CA HIS A 78 -1.11 -9.45 -17.06
C HIS A 78 -0.37 -8.33 -16.31
N LEU A 79 0.81 -8.63 -15.77
CA LEU A 79 1.69 -7.70 -15.06
C LEU A 79 2.99 -7.48 -15.83
N THR A 80 3.23 -6.27 -16.29
CA THR A 80 4.49 -5.88 -16.94
C THR A 80 5.39 -5.15 -15.95
N VAL A 81 6.63 -5.62 -15.78
CA VAL A 81 7.63 -5.02 -14.89
C VAL A 81 8.77 -4.43 -15.71
N ILE A 82 9.00 -3.12 -15.59
CA ILE A 82 10.12 -2.44 -16.23
C ILE A 82 11.28 -2.38 -15.24
N LEU A 83 12.42 -2.95 -15.62
CA LEU A 83 13.65 -2.94 -14.84
C LEU A 83 14.73 -2.16 -15.59
N VAL A 84 15.23 -1.09 -14.96
CA VAL A 84 16.25 -0.22 -15.53
C VAL A 84 17.60 -0.48 -14.85
N GLY A 85 18.61 -0.83 -15.65
CA GLY A 85 19.96 -1.14 -15.22
C GLY A 85 20.12 -2.51 -14.56
N ASP A 86 21.33 -2.77 -14.07
CA ASP A 86 21.79 -4.13 -13.73
C ASP A 86 21.97 -4.35 -12.21
N ASN A 87 21.15 -3.68 -11.39
CA ASN A 87 21.27 -3.80 -9.94
C ASN A 87 20.86 -5.21 -9.47
N PRO A 88 21.76 -6.03 -8.90
CA PRO A 88 21.48 -7.43 -8.55
C PRO A 88 20.32 -7.56 -7.56
N ALA A 89 20.19 -6.62 -6.61
CA ALA A 89 19.08 -6.61 -5.68
C ALA A 89 17.73 -6.43 -6.40
N SER A 90 17.65 -5.53 -7.38
CA SER A 90 16.44 -5.29 -8.18
C SER A 90 16.06 -6.53 -8.99
N HIS A 91 17.03 -7.24 -9.59
CA HIS A 91 16.76 -8.49 -10.29
C HIS A 91 16.15 -9.56 -9.38
N ILE A 92 16.63 -9.70 -8.14
CA ILE A 92 16.06 -10.64 -7.18
C ILE A 92 14.62 -10.28 -6.82
N TYR A 93 14.33 -8.99 -6.56
CA TYR A 93 12.97 -8.56 -6.25
C TYR A 93 12.01 -8.77 -7.42
N VAL A 94 12.43 -8.43 -8.64
CA VAL A 94 11.61 -8.63 -9.84
C VAL A 94 11.36 -10.12 -10.06
N ARG A 95 12.39 -10.97 -9.93
CA ARG A 95 12.23 -12.42 -10.01
C ARG A 95 11.23 -12.96 -8.99
N ASN A 96 11.26 -12.47 -7.75
CA ASN A 96 10.30 -12.88 -6.72
C ASN A 96 8.86 -12.45 -7.06
N LYS A 97 8.68 -11.26 -7.64
CA LYS A 97 7.36 -10.78 -8.10
C LYS A 97 6.82 -11.64 -9.25
N VAL A 98 7.66 -11.95 -10.24
CA VAL A 98 7.31 -12.84 -11.36
C VAL A 98 6.94 -14.23 -10.86
N LYS A 99 7.73 -14.80 -9.95
CA LYS A 99 7.44 -16.10 -9.33
C LYS A 99 6.10 -16.09 -8.59
N ALA A 100 5.83 -15.04 -7.82
CA ALA A 100 4.56 -14.93 -7.09
C ALA A 100 3.37 -14.73 -8.04
N ALA A 101 3.52 -13.93 -9.10
CA ALA A 101 2.50 -13.76 -10.13
C ALA A 101 2.16 -15.08 -10.81
N ALA A 102 3.18 -15.84 -11.22
CA ALA A 102 2.99 -17.17 -11.82
C ALA A 102 2.29 -18.13 -10.85
N ALA A 103 2.65 -18.12 -9.56
CA ALA A 103 2.05 -18.97 -8.55
C ALA A 103 0.55 -18.72 -8.32
N VAL A 104 0.06 -17.50 -8.59
CA VAL A 104 -1.38 -17.15 -8.48
C VAL A 104 -2.10 -17.15 -9.84
N GLY A 105 -1.45 -17.58 -10.91
CA GLY A 105 -2.05 -17.67 -12.25
C GLY A 105 -2.07 -16.36 -13.06
N ILE A 106 -1.31 -15.34 -12.65
CA ILE A 106 -1.16 -14.07 -13.36
C ILE A 106 0.01 -14.16 -14.34
N SER A 107 -0.21 -13.78 -15.60
CA SER A 107 0.85 -13.68 -16.60
C SER A 107 1.76 -12.49 -16.27
N SER A 108 3.07 -12.62 -16.44
CA SER A 108 3.98 -11.49 -16.21
C SER A 108 5.14 -11.46 -17.20
N GLU A 109 5.61 -10.25 -17.50
CA GLU A 109 6.73 -9.97 -18.38
C GLU A 109 7.70 -8.98 -17.72
N VAL A 110 9.00 -9.16 -17.96
CA VAL A 110 10.03 -8.23 -17.49
C VAL A 110 10.70 -7.57 -18.68
N ILE A 111 10.56 -6.25 -18.78
CA ILE A 111 11.21 -5.44 -19.81
C ILE A 111 12.50 -4.89 -19.21
N LEU A 112 13.63 -5.37 -19.71
CA LEU A 112 14.95 -4.89 -19.33
C LEU A 112 15.32 -3.66 -20.15
N ARG A 113 15.76 -2.61 -19.47
CA ARG A 113 16.25 -1.39 -20.09
C ARG A 113 17.61 -0.99 -19.55
N PRO A 114 18.48 -0.43 -20.39
CA PRO A 114 19.79 0.00 -19.95
C PRO A 114 19.69 1.17 -18.96
N LYS A 115 20.72 1.34 -18.14
CA LYS A 115 20.84 2.43 -17.15
C LYS A 115 20.87 3.84 -17.75
N TYR A 116 21.10 3.98 -19.05
CA TYR A 116 21.19 5.27 -19.74
C TYR A 116 19.89 5.67 -20.44
N ILE A 117 18.78 4.95 -20.19
CA ILE A 117 17.47 5.31 -20.74
C ILE A 117 17.05 6.71 -20.26
N SER A 118 16.50 7.50 -21.18
CA SER A 118 16.00 8.83 -20.83
C SER A 118 14.68 8.74 -20.06
N GLN A 119 14.37 9.78 -19.28
CA GLN A 119 13.07 9.87 -18.60
C GLN A 119 11.90 9.88 -19.60
N GLU A 120 12.06 10.58 -20.73
CA GLU A 120 11.04 10.68 -21.77
C GLU A 120 10.76 9.32 -22.42
N GLU A 121 11.79 8.56 -22.75
CA GLU A 121 11.64 7.20 -23.30
C GLU A 121 10.93 6.27 -22.30
N LEU A 122 11.25 6.36 -21.01
CA LEU A 122 10.61 5.56 -19.96
C LEU A 122 9.12 5.93 -19.80
N LEU A 123 8.79 7.21 -19.88
CA LEU A 123 7.42 7.71 -19.83
C LEU A 123 6.62 7.27 -21.06
N ASP A 124 7.16 7.42 -22.26
CA ASP A 124 6.51 7.01 -23.50
C ASP A 124 6.19 5.51 -23.52
N MET A 125 7.13 4.67 -23.07
CA MET A 125 6.86 3.24 -22.90
C MET A 125 5.77 2.96 -21.88
N THR A 126 5.79 3.64 -20.73
CA THR A 126 4.76 3.46 -19.69
C THR A 126 3.39 3.87 -20.22
N LEU A 127 3.31 4.96 -21.00
CA LEU A 127 2.07 5.41 -21.64
C LEU A 127 1.58 4.42 -22.70
N LYS A 128 2.48 3.82 -23.48
CA LYS A 128 2.15 2.76 -24.44
C LYS A 128 1.56 1.54 -23.73
N LEU A 129 2.18 1.09 -22.64
CA LEU A 129 1.71 -0.05 -21.85
C LEU A 129 0.38 0.24 -21.15
N ASN A 130 0.16 1.45 -20.65
CA ASN A 130 -1.12 1.84 -20.03
C ASN A 130 -2.29 1.88 -21.03
N LYS A 131 -2.02 2.11 -22.32
CA LYS A 131 -3.03 2.07 -23.39
C LYS A 131 -3.32 0.65 -23.88
N ASP A 132 -2.45 -0.31 -23.57
CA ASP A 132 -2.63 -1.69 -23.99
C ASP A 132 -3.67 -2.39 -23.11
N SER A 133 -4.81 -2.75 -23.72
CA SER A 133 -5.88 -3.51 -23.05
C SER A 133 -5.47 -4.92 -22.60
N ALA A 134 -4.35 -5.45 -23.09
CA ALA A 134 -3.81 -6.72 -22.64
C ALA A 134 -3.08 -6.61 -21.29
N VAL A 135 -2.61 -5.42 -20.92
CA VAL A 135 -1.83 -5.18 -19.70
C VAL A 135 -2.74 -4.72 -18.58
N SER A 136 -2.77 -5.47 -17.48
CA SER A 136 -3.58 -5.15 -16.30
C SER A 136 -2.81 -4.38 -15.23
N GLY A 137 -1.48 -4.35 -15.29
CA GLY A 137 -0.66 -3.61 -14.36
C GLY A 137 0.74 -3.36 -14.91
N VAL A 138 1.25 -2.16 -14.65
CA VAL A 138 2.61 -1.76 -14.99
C VAL A 138 3.36 -1.41 -13.71
N LEU A 139 4.58 -1.92 -13.56
CA LEU A 139 5.43 -1.64 -12.42
C LEU A 139 6.83 -1.23 -12.87
N VAL A 140 7.26 -0.03 -12.49
CA VAL A 140 8.64 0.42 -12.71
C VAL A 140 9.47 0.12 -11.46
N GLN A 141 10.50 -0.71 -11.59
CA GLN A 141 11.35 -1.10 -10.47
C GLN A 141 12.38 -0.01 -10.15
N LEU A 142 12.34 0.50 -8.92
CA LEU A 142 13.34 1.40 -8.35
C LEU A 142 14.57 0.62 -7.83
N PRO A 143 15.74 1.27 -7.66
CA PRO A 143 16.03 2.68 -7.92
C PRO A 143 16.35 2.95 -9.40
N LEU A 144 15.85 4.08 -9.90
CA LEU A 144 16.29 4.63 -11.19
C LEU A 144 17.66 5.33 -11.01
N PRO A 145 18.53 5.30 -12.03
CA PRO A 145 19.91 5.75 -11.94
C PRO A 145 20.07 7.20 -11.48
N GLU A 146 19.19 8.11 -11.90
CA GLU A 146 19.23 9.53 -11.50
C GLU A 146 18.61 9.78 -10.11
N VAL A 147 17.57 9.02 -9.75
CA VAL A 147 16.81 9.20 -8.50
C VAL A 147 17.50 8.55 -7.29
N LYS A 148 18.43 7.60 -7.52
CA LYS A 148 19.16 6.88 -6.48
C LYS A 148 19.89 7.82 -5.51
N LYS A 149 20.44 8.95 -5.99
CA LYS A 149 21.17 9.93 -5.17
C LYS A 149 20.28 10.63 -4.13
N LYS A 150 18.98 10.79 -4.40
CA LYS A 150 18.02 11.43 -3.47
C LYS A 150 17.21 10.41 -2.67
N ALA A 151 16.73 9.33 -3.31
CA ALA A 151 15.86 8.35 -2.67
C ALA A 151 16.59 7.39 -1.70
N GLY A 152 17.90 7.21 -1.87
CA GLY A 152 18.71 6.35 -0.98
C GLY A 152 18.73 6.83 0.47
N PHE A 153 18.59 8.13 0.71
CA PHE A 153 18.52 8.71 2.06
C PHE A 153 17.20 8.44 2.77
N ILE A 154 16.12 8.20 2.03
CA ILE A 154 14.75 8.10 2.56
C ILE A 154 14.32 6.64 2.77
N THR A 155 14.97 5.68 2.10
CA THR A 155 14.49 4.27 2.08
C THR A 155 15.57 3.25 2.42
N PRO A 156 16.04 3.17 3.68
CA PRO A 156 16.74 1.98 4.13
C PRO A 156 15.68 0.88 4.34
N VAL A 157 15.43 0.07 3.32
CA VAL A 157 14.73 -1.21 3.49
C VAL A 157 15.78 -2.32 3.38
N PRO A 158 16.51 -2.63 4.47
CA PRO A 158 17.69 -3.51 4.43
C PRO A 158 17.38 -4.97 4.02
N GLY A 159 16.09 -5.35 3.90
CA GLY A 159 15.62 -6.63 3.34
C GLY A 159 14.62 -6.49 2.19
N GLY A 160 14.49 -5.28 1.64
CA GLY A 160 13.57 -4.85 0.57
C GLY A 160 12.09 -5.18 0.75
N VAL A 161 11.35 -5.28 -0.37
CA VAL A 161 9.87 -5.34 -0.35
C VAL A 161 9.40 -6.69 0.19
N GLY A 162 8.69 -6.65 1.32
CA GLY A 162 8.20 -7.84 2.02
C GLY A 162 7.07 -8.58 1.29
N PRO A 163 6.70 -9.78 1.79
CA PRO A 163 5.72 -10.65 1.13
C PRO A 163 4.32 -10.03 1.02
N MET A 164 3.93 -9.18 1.98
CA MET A 164 2.65 -8.45 1.93
C MET A 164 2.59 -7.48 0.75
N THR A 165 3.71 -6.83 0.41
CA THR A 165 3.73 -5.89 -0.72
C THR A 165 3.54 -6.62 -2.04
N VAL A 166 4.14 -7.80 -2.19
CA VAL A 166 3.94 -8.64 -3.38
C VAL A 166 2.48 -9.13 -3.44
N ALA A 167 1.91 -9.58 -2.32
CA ALA A 167 0.52 -10.00 -2.27
C ALA A 167 -0.44 -8.88 -2.67
N MET A 168 -0.23 -7.67 -2.15
CA MET A 168 -1.07 -6.51 -2.46
C MET A 168 -0.89 -6.05 -3.92
N LEU A 169 0.33 -6.08 -4.46
CA LEU A 169 0.59 -5.80 -5.87
C LEU A 169 -0.28 -6.70 -6.77
N LEU A 170 -0.26 -8.01 -6.53
CA LEU A 170 -1.00 -8.97 -7.34
C LEU A 170 -2.51 -8.84 -7.17
N LYS A 171 -2.98 -8.55 -5.95
CA LYS A 171 -4.38 -8.23 -5.68
C LYS A 171 -4.84 -7.01 -6.48
N ASN A 172 -4.04 -5.95 -6.51
CA ASN A 172 -4.35 -4.74 -7.26
C ASN A 172 -4.36 -5.00 -8.77
N THR A 173 -3.42 -5.79 -9.30
CA THR A 173 -3.42 -6.20 -10.71
C THR A 173 -4.73 -6.90 -11.09
N LEU A 174 -5.24 -7.78 -10.22
CA LEU A 174 -6.52 -8.46 -10.45
C LEU A 174 -7.71 -7.49 -10.40
N ILE A 175 -7.72 -6.56 -9.45
CA ILE A 175 -8.78 -5.54 -9.31
C ILE A 175 -8.86 -4.68 -10.58
N VAL A 176 -7.72 -4.27 -11.12
CA VAL A 176 -7.66 -3.51 -12.38
C VAL A 176 -8.14 -4.36 -13.56
N ALA A 177 -7.75 -5.63 -13.64
CA ALA A 177 -8.21 -6.55 -14.69
C ALA A 177 -9.74 -6.72 -14.69
N LYS A 178 -10.35 -6.72 -13.49
CA LYS A 178 -11.81 -6.77 -13.30
C LYS A 178 -12.53 -5.45 -13.59
N LYS A 179 -11.79 -4.36 -13.90
CA LYS A 179 -12.32 -2.98 -14.03
C LYS A 179 -13.17 -2.55 -12.83
N LEU A 180 -12.80 -2.99 -11.64
CA LEU A 180 -13.57 -2.70 -10.43
C LEU A 180 -13.45 -1.24 -9.94
N ILE A 181 -12.52 -0.46 -10.49
CA ILE A 181 -12.18 0.89 -9.98
C ILE A 181 -12.25 1.99 -11.06
N TYR A 182 -12.43 1.67 -12.34
CA TYR A 182 -12.40 2.65 -13.43
C TYR A 182 -13.54 2.46 -14.43
#